data_AF-A3DC19-F1
#
_entry.id   AF-A3DC19-F1
#
_cell.length_a   1.000
_cell.length_b   1.000
_cell.length_c   1.000
_cell.angle_alpha   90.00
_cell.angle_beta   90.00
_cell.angle_gamma   90.00
#
_symmetry.space_group_name_H-M   'P 1'
#
loop_
_entity.id
_entity.type
_entity.pdbx_description
1 polymer ?
#
loop_
_entity_poly.entity_id
_entity_poly.type
_entity_poly.pdbx_seq_one_letter_code
_entity_poly.pdbx_strand_id
1 'polypeptide(L)'
;MSLQNRFKSLHYNSPVILTMTLLSLGALILQNITRGYTTSLLFSVYRSSPFSIFFYFRLFGHVLGHANWEHYMNNFLLILLLGPMLEEKYGSKRIAFMIAVTAVVTGVINILLFPRTALLGASGVVFMFILLSSFVNFKKGRIPITFILVVIIYLGGEVMNGIFVKDNISQLAHLVGGICGSVFGFKWAERSSW
;
A
#
# COMPACT_ATOMS: atom_id res chain seq x y z
N MET A 1 0.80 40.28 28.36
CA MET A 1 0.29 39.46 27.24
C MET A 1 1.49 38.96 26.45
N SER A 2 2.03 37.80 26.84
CA SER A 2 3.25 37.24 26.24
C SER A 2 2.92 36.66 24.87
N LEU A 3 3.69 37.05 23.85
CA LEU A 3 3.70 36.50 22.50
C LEU A 3 4.19 35.04 22.53
N GLN A 4 3.44 34.13 23.15
CA GLN A 4 3.76 32.70 23.15
C GLN A 4 3.56 32.12 21.75
N ASN A 5 4.69 31.83 21.09
CA ASN A 5 4.90 30.83 20.05
C ASN A 5 3.86 30.75 18.93
N ARG A 6 4.04 31.58 17.89
CA ARG A 6 3.28 31.48 16.62
C ARG A 6 3.76 30.36 15.67
N PHE A 7 4.56 29.41 16.15
CA PHE A 7 4.85 28.17 15.43
C PHE A 7 4.49 27.00 16.33
N LYS A 8 3.37 26.33 16.04
CA LYS A 8 3.13 24.99 16.60
C LYS A 8 4.26 24.09 16.10
N SER A 9 4.90 23.35 16.99
CA SER A 9 5.92 22.35 16.64
C SER A 9 5.33 21.34 15.65
N LEU A 10 6.05 21.01 14.58
CA LEU A 10 5.67 19.93 13.66
C LEU A 10 5.64 18.61 14.44
N HIS A 11 4.56 17.83 14.29
CA HIS A 11 4.38 16.55 14.96
C HIS A 11 4.39 15.42 13.93
N TYR A 12 5.29 14.45 14.12
CA TYR A 12 5.39 13.22 13.32
C TYR A 12 4.29 12.22 13.74
N ASN A 13 3.04 12.57 13.46
CA ASN A 13 1.84 11.94 14.02
C ASN A 13 1.54 10.53 13.50
N SER A 14 2.13 10.13 12.37
CA SER A 14 1.92 8.82 11.74
C SER A 14 3.26 8.21 11.34
N PRO A 15 4.01 7.63 12.29
CA PRO A 15 5.40 7.27 12.05
C PRO A 15 5.63 6.37 10.84
N VAL A 16 4.82 5.33 10.66
CA VAL A 16 4.99 4.38 9.55
C VAL A 16 4.62 5.03 8.22
N ILE A 17 3.52 5.77 8.18
CA ILE A 17 3.02 6.38 6.94
C ILE A 17 3.94 7.48 6.45
N LEU A 18 4.38 8.36 7.35
CA LEU A 18 5.31 9.43 7.00
C LEU A 18 6.68 8.86 6.63
N THR A 19 7.14 7.80 7.29
CA THR A 19 8.42 7.15 6.95
C THR A 19 8.35 6.53 5.57
N MET A 20 7.28 5.79 5.27
CA MET A 20 7.05 5.19 3.96
C MET A 20 6.98 6.25 2.85
N THR A 21 6.30 7.37 3.10
CA THR A 21 6.20 8.52 2.19
C THR A 21 7.58 9.07 1.85
N LEU A 22 8.38 9.38 2.87
CA LEU A 22 9.72 9.97 2.67
C LEU A 22 10.69 8.98 2.00
N LEU A 23 10.65 7.70 2.38
CA LEU A 23 11.46 6.65 1.75
C LEU A 23 11.11 6.47 0.28
N SER A 24 9.81 6.49 -0.06
CA SER A 24 9.36 6.35 -1.44
C SER A 24 9.69 7.57 -2.28
N LEU A 25 9.59 8.78 -1.73
CA LEU A 25 10.09 10.00 -2.38
C LEU A 25 11.59 9.90 -2.66
N GLY A 26 12.38 9.43 -1.68
CA GLY A 26 13.80 9.18 -1.85
C GLY A 26 14.09 8.16 -2.96
N ALA A 27 13.34 7.08 -3.02
CA ALA A 27 13.44 6.07 -4.10
C ALA A 27 13.14 6.68 -5.48
N LEU A 28 12.12 7.53 -5.60
CA LEU A 28 11.79 8.22 -6.85
C LEU A 28 12.89 9.21 -7.27
N ILE A 29 13.48 9.95 -6.33
CA ILE A 29 14.61 10.83 -6.63
C ILE A 29 15.83 10.01 -7.10
N LEU A 30 16.16 8.92 -6.41
CA LEU A 30 17.24 8.02 -6.79
C LEU A 30 17.00 7.40 -8.17
N GLN A 31 15.75 7.04 -8.49
CA GLN A 31 15.37 6.57 -9.81
C GLN A 31 15.77 7.58 -10.90
N ASN A 32 15.43 8.86 -10.70
CA ASN A 32 15.73 9.92 -11.67
C ASN A 32 17.23 10.12 -11.85
N ILE A 33 18.00 10.13 -10.76
CA ILE A 33 19.47 10.29 -10.80
C ILE A 33 20.12 9.10 -11.51
N THR A 34 19.64 7.89 -11.25
CA THR A 34 20.24 6.64 -11.75
C THR A 34 19.60 6.14 -13.05
N ARG A 35 18.75 6.95 -13.69
CA ARG A 35 18.04 6.61 -14.94
C ARG A 35 17.31 5.25 -14.86
N GLY A 36 16.68 4.95 -13.73
CA GLY A 36 15.91 3.71 -13.52
C GLY A 36 16.67 2.52 -12.94
N TYR A 37 18.00 2.59 -12.85
CA TYR A 37 18.81 1.45 -12.36
C TYR A 37 18.43 1.02 -10.94
N THR A 38 18.31 1.97 -10.02
CA THR A 38 17.94 1.68 -8.61
C THR A 38 16.58 1.03 -8.48
N THR A 39 15.59 1.48 -9.26
CA THR A 39 14.25 0.89 -9.29
C THR A 39 14.27 -0.55 -9.80
N SER A 40 15.01 -0.83 -10.88
CA SER A 40 15.17 -2.19 -11.40
C SER A 40 15.93 -3.10 -10.43
N LEU A 41 16.93 -2.58 -9.72
CA LEU A 41 17.70 -3.38 -8.78
C LEU A 41 16.92 -3.70 -7.50
N LEU A 42 16.23 -2.71 -6.93
CA LEU A 42 15.75 -2.72 -5.55
C LEU A 42 14.22 -2.61 -5.40
N PHE A 43 13.56 -1.84 -6.26
CA PHE A 43 12.18 -1.40 -6.03
C PHE A 43 11.18 -1.91 -7.06
N SER A 44 11.48 -3.00 -7.76
CA SER A 44 10.53 -3.65 -8.68
C SER A 44 10.61 -5.15 -8.52
N VAL A 45 9.49 -5.86 -8.49
CA VAL A 45 9.46 -7.32 -8.35
C VAL A 45 9.34 -7.96 -9.73
N TYR A 46 10.36 -8.72 -10.12
CA TYR A 46 10.36 -9.61 -11.28
C TYR A 46 11.03 -10.93 -10.92
N ARG A 47 10.80 -11.95 -11.76
CA ARG A 47 11.37 -13.28 -11.55
C ARG A 47 12.89 -13.21 -11.57
N SER A 48 13.50 -13.60 -10.46
CA SER A 48 14.96 -13.63 -10.28
C SER A 48 15.34 -14.79 -9.35
N SER A 49 16.63 -15.11 -9.27
CA SER A 49 17.11 -16.24 -8.46
C SER A 49 16.75 -16.05 -6.98
N PRO A 50 16.13 -17.06 -6.31
CA PRO A 50 15.85 -17.01 -4.87
C PRO A 50 17.13 -17.05 -4.01
N PHE A 51 18.29 -17.32 -4.60
CA PHE A 51 19.59 -17.22 -3.93
C PHE A 51 20.14 -15.79 -3.89
N SER A 52 19.51 -14.84 -4.59
CA SER A 52 19.90 -13.44 -4.56
C SER A 52 19.29 -12.73 -3.35
N ILE A 53 20.09 -12.01 -2.55
CA ILE A 53 19.56 -11.19 -1.46
C ILE A 53 18.58 -10.12 -1.95
N PHE A 54 18.80 -9.61 -3.17
CA PHE A 54 17.92 -8.60 -3.77
C PHE A 54 16.53 -9.17 -4.13
N PHE A 55 16.41 -10.48 -4.30
CA PHE A 55 15.09 -11.12 -4.49
C PHE A 55 14.17 -10.81 -3.32
N TYR A 56 14.63 -11.05 -2.10
CA TYR A 56 13.86 -10.82 -0.88
C TYR A 56 13.65 -9.34 -0.62
N PHE A 57 14.66 -8.51 -0.91
CA PHE A 57 14.51 -7.06 -0.80
C PHE A 57 13.39 -6.55 -1.71
N ARG A 58 13.35 -6.97 -2.99
CA ARG A 58 12.34 -6.53 -3.96
C ARG A 58 10.91 -6.90 -3.52
N LEU A 59 10.71 -8.09 -2.94
CA LEU A 59 9.39 -8.54 -2.46
C LEU A 59 8.73 -7.52 -1.52
N PHE A 60 9.53 -6.79 -0.75
CA PHE A 60 9.04 -5.69 0.07
C PHE A 60 9.22 -4.32 -0.60
N GLY A 61 10.42 -4.07 -1.13
CA GLY A 61 10.86 -2.76 -1.58
C GLY A 61 10.04 -2.20 -2.74
N HIS A 62 9.34 -3.03 -3.52
CA HIS A 62 8.58 -2.54 -4.66
C HIS A 62 7.46 -1.55 -4.31
N VAL A 63 6.93 -1.59 -3.08
CA VAL A 63 5.94 -0.60 -2.60
C VAL A 63 6.54 0.79 -2.37
N LEU A 64 7.87 0.92 -2.40
CA LEU A 64 8.56 2.21 -2.32
C LEU A 64 8.89 2.79 -3.71
N GLY A 65 9.00 1.96 -4.74
CA GLY A 65 9.34 2.41 -6.10
C GLY A 65 8.13 2.87 -6.90
N HIS A 66 8.28 3.90 -7.73
CA HIS A 66 7.20 4.41 -8.58
C HIS A 66 7.73 4.79 -9.96
N ALA A 67 6.96 4.49 -11.00
CA ALA A 67 7.37 4.70 -12.39
C ALA A 67 7.65 6.19 -12.71
N ASN A 68 6.88 7.11 -12.12
CA ASN A 68 6.98 8.54 -12.33
C ASN A 68 6.30 9.31 -11.17
N TRP A 69 6.34 10.65 -11.24
CA TRP A 69 5.72 11.54 -10.25
C TRP A 69 4.22 11.34 -10.11
N GLU A 70 3.50 11.15 -11.21
CA GLU A 70 2.05 10.94 -11.20
C GLU A 70 1.67 9.66 -10.45
N HIS A 71 2.37 8.55 -10.74
CA HIS A 71 2.19 7.27 -10.06
C HIS A 71 2.44 7.41 -8.55
N TYR A 72 3.52 8.08 -8.15
CA TYR A 72 3.82 8.36 -6.73
C TYR A 72 2.74 9.22 -6.07
N MET A 73 2.34 10.33 -6.70
CA MET A 73 1.31 11.24 -6.16
C MET A 73 -0.03 10.53 -5.98
N ASN A 74 -0.49 9.76 -6.96
CA ASN A 74 -1.76 9.04 -6.90
C ASN A 74 -1.79 8.02 -5.75
N ASN A 75 -0.67 7.34 -5.50
CA ASN A 75 -0.56 6.37 -4.41
C ASN A 75 -0.46 7.06 -3.05
N PHE A 76 0.45 8.02 -2.92
CA PHE A 76 0.73 8.66 -1.64
C PHE A 76 -0.33 9.65 -1.19
N LEU A 77 -1.12 10.23 -2.10
CA LEU A 77 -2.31 11.00 -1.71
C LEU A 77 -3.28 10.13 -0.90
N LEU A 78 -3.58 8.92 -1.38
CA LEU A 78 -4.48 7.99 -0.68
C LEU A 78 -3.84 7.38 0.58
N ILE A 79 -2.56 7.05 0.53
CA ILE A 79 -1.81 6.56 1.71
C ILE A 79 -1.77 7.63 2.81
N LEU A 80 -1.51 8.90 2.48
CA LEU A 80 -1.49 10.00 3.45
C LEU A 80 -2.89 10.37 3.96
N LEU A 81 -3.92 10.17 3.16
CA LEU A 81 -5.31 10.44 3.56
C LEU A 81 -5.86 9.37 4.53
N LEU A 82 -5.62 8.09 4.22
CA LEU A 82 -6.18 6.97 4.98
C LEU A 82 -5.22 6.47 6.07
N GLY A 83 -3.92 6.46 5.78
CA GLY A 83 -2.88 5.87 6.60
C GLY A 83 -2.85 6.39 8.04
N PRO A 84 -2.85 7.71 8.31
CA PRO A 84 -2.77 8.23 9.68
C PRO A 84 -3.93 7.79 10.56
N MET A 85 -5.16 7.81 10.05
CA MET A 85 -6.34 7.30 10.78
C MET A 85 -6.20 5.80 11.06
N LEU A 86 -5.71 5.02 10.09
CA LEU A 86 -5.48 3.59 10.25
C LEU A 86 -4.34 3.30 11.24
N GLU A 87 -3.27 4.09 11.21
CA GLU A 87 -2.15 3.96 12.14
C GLU A 87 -2.53 4.32 13.56
N GLU A 88 -3.35 5.35 13.75
CA GLU A 88 -3.94 5.71 15.04
C GLU A 88 -4.86 4.59 15.56
N LYS A 89 -5.73 4.04 14.70
CA LYS A 89 -6.67 2.98 15.08
C LYS A 89 -5.99 1.65 15.40
N TYR A 90 -5.08 1.18 14.54
CA TYR A 90 -4.51 -0.16 14.63
C TYR A 90 -3.13 -0.18 15.31
N GLY A 91 -2.47 0.97 15.43
CA GLY A 91 -1.12 1.14 15.94
C GLY A 91 -0.05 0.90 14.87
N SER A 92 1.05 1.65 14.97
CA SER A 92 2.21 1.61 14.04
C SER A 92 2.71 0.20 13.74
N LYS A 93 2.92 -0.63 14.78
CA LYS A 93 3.43 -2.00 14.61
C LYS A 93 2.51 -2.85 13.72
N ARG A 94 1.19 -2.71 13.86
CA ARG A 94 0.22 -3.48 13.07
C ARG A 94 0.15 -2.95 11.65
N ILE A 95 0.14 -1.64 11.44
CA ILE A 95 0.17 -1.07 10.08
C ILE A 95 1.44 -1.46 9.33
N ALA A 96 2.61 -1.36 9.97
CA ALA A 96 3.85 -1.82 9.37
C ALA A 96 3.78 -3.31 8.98
N PHE A 97 3.22 -4.17 9.86
CA PHE A 97 3.00 -5.59 9.56
C PHE A 97 2.01 -5.82 8.40
N MET A 98 0.92 -5.06 8.34
CA MET A 98 -0.07 -5.20 7.26
C MET A 98 0.52 -4.78 5.91
N ILE A 99 1.23 -3.65 5.85
CA ILE A 99 1.96 -3.20 4.64
C ILE A 99 2.95 -4.27 4.20
N ALA A 100 3.73 -4.78 5.16
CA ALA A 100 4.71 -5.83 4.97
C ALA A 100 4.14 -7.09 4.32
N VAL A 101 3.11 -7.66 4.93
CA VAL A 101 2.46 -8.87 4.42
C VAL A 101 1.85 -8.62 3.06
N THR A 102 1.15 -7.49 2.87
CA THR A 102 0.56 -7.15 1.58
C THR A 102 1.61 -7.06 0.48
N ALA A 103 2.74 -6.39 0.72
CA ALA A 103 3.84 -6.31 -0.22
C ALA A 103 4.36 -7.72 -0.60
N VAL A 104 4.63 -8.57 0.37
CA VAL A 104 5.11 -9.94 0.10
C VAL A 104 4.09 -10.72 -0.72
N VAL A 105 2.81 -10.69 -0.33
CA VAL A 105 1.76 -11.45 -1.01
C VAL A 105 1.57 -10.96 -2.45
N THR A 106 1.50 -9.65 -2.69
CA THR A 106 1.39 -9.10 -4.06
C THR A 106 2.64 -9.43 -4.89
N GLY A 107 3.83 -9.30 -4.30
CA GLY A 107 5.10 -9.61 -4.97
C GLY A 107 5.22 -11.09 -5.35
N VAL A 108 4.91 -12.00 -4.42
CA VAL A 108 4.97 -13.45 -4.67
C VAL A 108 3.94 -13.84 -5.75
N ILE A 109 2.70 -13.36 -5.64
CA ILE A 109 1.67 -13.64 -6.64
C ILE A 109 2.10 -13.13 -8.03
N ASN A 110 2.69 -11.93 -8.11
CA ASN A 110 3.20 -11.42 -9.38
C ASN A 110 4.28 -12.32 -10.00
N ILE A 111 5.25 -12.79 -9.20
CA ILE A 111 6.31 -13.69 -9.70
C ILE A 111 5.74 -15.00 -10.26
N LEU A 112 4.71 -15.53 -9.61
CA LEU A 112 4.09 -16.81 -9.98
C LEU A 112 3.21 -16.68 -11.23
N LEU A 113 2.41 -15.62 -11.33
CA LEU A 113 1.38 -15.48 -12.37
C LEU A 113 1.82 -14.61 -13.56
N PHE A 114 2.77 -13.68 -13.36
CA PHE A 114 3.27 -12.76 -14.38
C PHE A 114 4.80 -12.76 -14.47
N PRO A 115 5.41 -13.91 -14.82
CA PRO A 115 6.87 -14.08 -14.75
C PRO A 115 7.68 -13.18 -15.70
N ARG A 116 7.03 -12.55 -16.69
CA ARG A 116 7.67 -11.68 -17.70
C ARG A 116 7.47 -10.19 -17.44
N THR A 117 6.83 -9.83 -16.33
CA THR A 117 6.53 -8.42 -16.04
C THR A 117 6.91 -8.04 -14.63
N ALA A 118 7.42 -6.82 -14.48
CA ALA A 118 7.82 -6.27 -13.21
C ALA A 118 6.63 -5.59 -12.51
N LEU A 119 6.42 -5.90 -11.23
CA LEU A 119 5.51 -5.18 -10.34
C LEU A 119 6.26 -4.02 -9.67
N LEU A 120 5.65 -2.85 -9.66
CA LEU A 120 6.22 -1.59 -9.15
C LEU A 120 5.08 -0.73 -8.60
N GLY A 121 5.23 -0.16 -7.41
CA GLY A 121 4.25 0.76 -6.84
C GLY A 121 3.61 0.27 -5.54
N ALA A 122 3.03 1.21 -4.81
CA ALA A 122 2.35 0.98 -3.53
C ALA A 122 0.86 0.64 -3.67
N SER A 123 0.35 0.41 -4.88
CA SER A 123 -1.10 0.41 -5.13
C SER A 123 -1.81 -0.77 -4.46
N GLY A 124 -1.16 -1.92 -4.28
CA GLY A 124 -1.68 -3.00 -3.44
C GLY A 124 -1.88 -2.56 -1.97
N VAL A 125 -0.99 -1.73 -1.43
CA VAL A 125 -1.13 -1.12 -0.10
C VAL A 125 -2.26 -0.10 -0.06
N VAL A 126 -2.42 0.69 -1.13
CA VAL A 126 -3.55 1.63 -1.28
C VAL A 126 -4.87 0.88 -1.20
N PHE A 127 -5.05 -0.18 -1.99
CA PHE A 127 -6.28 -0.99 -1.96
C PHE A 127 -6.49 -1.65 -0.60
N MET A 128 -5.42 -2.16 0.03
CA MET A 128 -5.49 -2.66 1.40
C MET A 128 -6.03 -1.59 2.37
N PHE A 129 -5.55 -0.34 2.29
CA PHE A 129 -6.02 0.76 3.13
C PHE A 129 -7.46 1.16 2.86
N ILE A 130 -7.87 1.23 1.59
CA ILE A 130 -9.27 1.52 1.21
C ILE A 130 -10.19 0.50 1.87
N LEU A 131 -9.90 -0.80 1.71
CA LEU A 131 -10.73 -1.85 2.29
C LEU A 131 -10.67 -1.81 3.82
N LEU A 132 -9.49 -1.69 4.41
CA LEU A 132 -9.32 -1.64 5.87
C LEU A 132 -10.02 -0.42 6.51
N SER A 133 -10.06 0.73 5.82
CA SER A 133 -10.74 1.94 6.28
C SER A 133 -12.26 1.77 6.35
N SER A 134 -12.84 0.96 5.47
CA SER A 134 -14.28 0.67 5.49
C SER A 134 -14.71 -0.17 6.72
N PHE A 135 -13.76 -0.81 7.41
CA PHE A 135 -13.96 -1.48 8.70
C PHE A 135 -13.79 -0.57 9.93
N VAL A 136 -13.49 0.73 9.75
CA VAL A 136 -13.24 1.63 10.90
C VAL A 136 -14.44 1.67 11.86
N ASN A 137 -15.66 1.55 11.34
CA ASN A 137 -16.92 1.57 12.11
C ASN A 137 -17.60 0.17 12.22
N PHE A 138 -16.82 -0.91 12.10
CA PHE A 138 -17.37 -2.27 12.19
C PHE A 138 -17.98 -2.54 13.56
N LYS A 139 -19.23 -3.03 13.59
CA LYS A 139 -19.91 -3.49 14.80
C LYS A 139 -19.96 -5.01 14.79
N LYS A 140 -19.68 -5.64 15.93
CA LYS A 140 -19.65 -7.11 16.05
C LYS A 140 -20.95 -7.72 15.49
N GLY A 141 -20.81 -8.68 14.58
CA GLY A 141 -21.94 -9.37 13.92
C GLY A 141 -22.65 -8.58 12.82
N ARG A 142 -22.17 -7.40 12.41
CA ARG A 142 -22.77 -6.61 11.32
C ARG A 142 -21.72 -6.14 10.32
N ILE A 143 -21.88 -6.53 9.05
CA ILE A 143 -21.06 -6.05 7.95
C ILE A 143 -21.51 -4.62 7.60
N PRO A 144 -20.61 -3.61 7.59
CA PRO A 144 -20.95 -2.26 7.18
C PRO A 144 -21.38 -2.23 5.71
N ILE A 145 -22.49 -1.57 5.40
CA ILE A 145 -22.91 -1.34 4.01
C ILE A 145 -21.82 -0.60 3.23
N THR A 146 -21.09 0.30 3.89
CA THR A 146 -19.93 0.99 3.32
C THR A 146 -18.84 0.03 2.83
N PHE A 147 -18.57 -1.06 3.56
CA PHE A 147 -17.63 -2.09 3.09
C PHE A 147 -18.15 -2.79 1.84
N ILE A 148 -19.43 -3.19 1.82
CA ILE A 148 -20.04 -3.84 0.66
C ILE A 148 -19.95 -2.92 -0.57
N LEU A 149 -20.29 -1.64 -0.42
CA LEU A 149 -20.21 -0.66 -1.50
C LEU A 149 -18.76 -0.44 -1.97
N VAL A 150 -17.80 -0.35 -1.05
CA VAL A 150 -16.38 -0.22 -1.40
C VAL A 150 -15.88 -1.45 -2.16
N VAL A 151 -16.24 -2.67 -1.74
CA VAL A 151 -15.90 -3.91 -2.45
C VAL A 151 -16.47 -3.89 -3.87
N ILE A 152 -17.77 -3.57 -4.03
CA ILE A 152 -18.42 -3.55 -5.34
C ILE A 152 -17.77 -2.50 -6.25
N ILE A 153 -17.56 -1.29 -5.75
CA ILE A 153 -17.07 -0.16 -6.56
C ILE A 153 -15.58 -0.33 -6.88
N TYR A 154 -14.73 -0.54 -5.87
CA TYR A 154 -13.28 -0.61 -6.07
C TYR A 154 -12.86 -1.97 -6.63
N LEU A 155 -13.22 -3.09 -5.99
CA LEU A 155 -12.77 -4.40 -6.49
C LEU A 155 -13.54 -4.83 -7.73
N GLY A 156 -14.85 -4.52 -7.82
CA GLY A 156 -15.60 -4.76 -9.05
C GLY A 156 -15.07 -3.94 -10.22
N GLY A 157 -14.65 -2.69 -10.00
CA GLY A 157 -13.97 -1.88 -11.01
C GLY A 157 -12.68 -2.52 -11.52
N GLU A 158 -11.86 -3.07 -10.64
CA GLU A 158 -10.63 -3.78 -11.03
C GLU A 158 -10.90 -5.06 -11.82
N VAL A 159 -11.94 -5.83 -11.45
CA VAL A 159 -12.37 -7.01 -12.22
C VAL A 159 -12.81 -6.61 -13.62
N MET A 160 -13.63 -5.57 -13.74
CA MET A 160 -14.07 -5.06 -15.05
C MET A 160 -12.87 -4.58 -15.88
N ASN A 161 -11.98 -3.79 -15.28
CA ASN A 161 -10.78 -3.31 -15.97
C ASN A 161 -9.89 -4.48 -16.44
N GLY A 162 -9.72 -5.53 -15.64
CA GLY A 162 -8.94 -6.71 -16.05
C GLY A 162 -9.58 -7.55 -17.15
N ILE A 163 -10.90 -7.45 -17.34
CA ILE A 163 -11.60 -8.11 -18.45
C ILE A 163 -11.51 -7.29 -19.74
N PHE A 164 -11.64 -5.96 -19.63
CA PHE A 164 -11.79 -5.06 -20.79
C PHE A 164 -10.51 -4.31 -21.20
N VAL A 165 -9.48 -4.26 -20.35
CA VAL A 165 -8.23 -3.52 -20.56
C VAL A 165 -7.03 -4.47 -20.48
N LYS A 166 -6.01 -4.27 -21.33
CA LYS A 166 -4.82 -5.16 -21.43
C LYS A 166 -3.79 -5.01 -20.31
N ASP A 167 -3.94 -4.01 -19.43
CA ASP A 167 -3.12 -3.92 -18.23
C ASP A 167 -3.79 -4.81 -17.19
N ASN A 168 -3.15 -5.91 -16.78
CA ASN A 168 -3.75 -6.93 -15.90
C ASN A 168 -3.00 -7.09 -14.57
N ILE A 169 -1.79 -6.54 -14.48
CA ILE A 169 -0.89 -6.77 -13.35
C ILE A 169 -1.24 -5.83 -12.20
N SER A 170 -1.46 -4.55 -12.53
CA SER A 170 -1.91 -3.54 -11.58
C SER A 170 -3.22 -3.98 -10.91
N GLN A 171 -4.14 -4.50 -11.71
CA GLN A 171 -5.47 -4.99 -11.31
C GLN A 171 -5.35 -6.18 -10.37
N LEU A 172 -4.49 -7.15 -10.66
CA LEU A 172 -4.28 -8.27 -9.74
C LEU A 172 -3.67 -7.79 -8.41
N ALA A 173 -2.68 -6.89 -8.45
CA ALA A 173 -2.11 -6.32 -7.24
C ALA A 173 -3.15 -5.55 -6.41
N HIS A 174 -4.07 -4.84 -7.06
CA HIS A 174 -5.19 -4.15 -6.42
C HIS A 174 -6.17 -5.12 -5.77
N LEU A 175 -6.57 -6.19 -6.48
CA LEU A 175 -7.46 -7.23 -5.95
C LEU A 175 -6.84 -7.94 -4.74
N VAL A 176 -5.59 -8.36 -4.84
CA VAL A 176 -4.84 -8.99 -3.75
C VAL A 176 -4.72 -8.04 -2.56
N GLY A 177 -4.40 -6.75 -2.81
CA GLY A 177 -4.36 -5.72 -1.79
C GLY A 177 -5.71 -5.57 -1.06
N GLY A 178 -6.81 -5.52 -1.80
CA GLY A 178 -8.16 -5.46 -1.24
C GLY A 178 -8.55 -6.69 -0.42
N ILE A 179 -8.14 -7.88 -0.86
CA ILE A 179 -8.31 -9.13 -0.12
C ILE A 179 -7.53 -9.06 1.21
N CYS A 180 -6.26 -8.64 1.18
CA CYS A 180 -5.45 -8.45 2.39
C CYS A 180 -6.14 -7.47 3.35
N GLY A 181 -6.61 -6.32 2.85
CA GLY A 181 -7.34 -5.33 3.65
C GLY A 181 -8.60 -5.88 4.29
N SER A 182 -9.36 -6.70 3.57
CA SER A 182 -10.57 -7.36 4.07
C SER A 182 -10.24 -8.38 5.16
N VAL A 183 -9.25 -9.26 4.92
CA VAL A 183 -8.79 -10.26 5.91
C VAL A 183 -8.31 -9.58 7.18
N PHE A 184 -7.52 -8.51 7.06
CA PHE A 184 -7.04 -7.74 8.21
C PHE A 184 -8.17 -7.02 8.94
N GLY A 185 -9.12 -6.46 8.20
CA GLY A 185 -10.34 -5.87 8.73
C GLY A 185 -11.10 -6.85 9.61
N PHE A 186 -11.44 -8.03 9.10
CA PHE A 186 -12.13 -9.05 9.90
C PHE A 186 -11.32 -9.54 11.10
N LYS A 187 -10.00 -9.68 10.97
CA LYS A 187 -9.13 -10.19 12.05
C LYS A 187 -8.91 -9.18 13.18
N TRP A 188 -8.80 -7.89 12.87
CA TRP A 188 -8.34 -6.87 13.82
C TRP A 188 -9.32 -5.74 14.08
N ALA A 189 -10.37 -5.54 13.29
CA ALA A 189 -11.38 -4.53 13.59
C ALA A 189 -12.09 -4.80 14.93
N GLU A 190 -12.31 -6.07 15.29
CA GLU A 190 -12.97 -6.47 16.54
C GLU A 190 -12.16 -6.16 17.81
N ARG A 191 -10.84 -5.98 17.71
CA ARG A 191 -9.96 -5.78 18.88
C ARG A 191 -9.68 -4.31 19.18
N SER A 192 -10.33 -3.40 18.47
CA SER A 192 -10.08 -1.95 18.51
C SER A 192 -11.32 -1.12 18.85
N SER A 193 -12.35 -1.76 19.39
CA SER A 193 -13.47 -1.07 20.03
C SER A 193 -12.99 -0.44 21.32
N TRP A 194 -12.86 0.89 21.30
CA TRP A 194 -12.72 1.75 22.47
C TRP A 194 -13.92 1.59 23.40
#